data_AF-A0A952NCM7-F1
#
_entry.id   AF-A0A952NCM7-F1
#
_cell.length_a   1.000
_cell.length_b   1.000
_cell.length_c   1.000
_cell.angle_alpha   90.00
_cell.angle_beta   90.00
_cell.angle_gamma   90.00
#
_symmetry.space_group_name_H-M   'P 1'
#
loop_
_entity.id
_entity.type
_entity.pdbx_description
1 polymer ?
#
loop_
_entity_poly.entity_id
_entity_poly.type
_entity_poly.pdbx_seq_one_letter_code
_entity_poly.pdbx_strand_id
1 'polypeptide(L)'
;MAKAGTSKKQKKSGKKSLLVYEPFTSKELKNSALVAETLLDCIKTNDMSAFREVLIAHLMTVNKSEVAKKAGIGRRTLYDLMDPNKKFNPELATISAVIRALAA
;
A
#
# COMPACT_ATOMS: atom_id res chain seq x y z
N MET A 1 50.51 -18.38 -3.37
CA MET A 1 49.20 -17.82 -2.96
C MET A 1 48.83 -16.68 -3.89
N ALA A 2 47.99 -16.91 -4.90
CA ALA A 2 47.59 -15.90 -5.88
C ALA A 2 46.23 -15.31 -5.49
N LYS A 3 46.16 -13.99 -5.27
CA LYS A 3 44.91 -13.28 -4.96
C LYS A 3 44.11 -13.10 -6.25
N ALA A 4 42.93 -13.72 -6.32
CA ALA A 4 42.01 -13.55 -7.44
C ALA A 4 41.47 -12.11 -7.47
N GLY A 5 41.71 -11.40 -8.58
CA GLY A 5 41.15 -10.06 -8.82
C GLY A 5 39.65 -10.15 -9.06
N THR A 6 38.85 -9.67 -8.10
CA THR A 6 37.39 -9.59 -8.25
C THR A 6 37.04 -8.50 -9.28
N SER A 7 36.52 -8.92 -10.43
CA SER A 7 36.00 -8.03 -11.47
C SER A 7 34.81 -7.21 -10.93
N LYS A 8 34.98 -5.87 -10.87
CA LYS A 8 33.93 -4.91 -10.52
C LYS A 8 32.90 -4.84 -11.66
N LYS A 9 32.07 -5.86 -11.80
CA LYS A 9 30.88 -5.81 -12.67
C LYS A 9 29.81 -5.00 -11.91
N GLN A 10 29.90 -3.67 -11.97
CA GLN A 10 28.84 -2.80 -11.48
C GLN A 10 27.55 -3.15 -12.22
N LYS A 11 26.58 -3.73 -11.50
CA LYS A 11 25.23 -3.92 -12.01
C LYS A 11 24.68 -2.53 -12.35
N LYS A 12 24.58 -2.22 -13.65
CA LYS A 12 23.84 -1.05 -14.12
C LYS A 12 22.42 -1.18 -13.57
N SER A 13 22.07 -0.37 -12.57
CA SER A 13 20.68 -0.31 -12.09
C SER A 13 19.86 0.25 -13.25
N GLY A 14 19.15 -0.62 -13.97
CA GLY A 14 18.15 -0.16 -14.91
C GLY A 14 17.18 0.70 -14.12
N LYS A 15 17.22 2.03 -14.34
CA LYS A 15 16.19 2.95 -13.84
C LYS A 15 14.91 2.61 -14.59
N LYS A 16 14.21 1.55 -14.18
CA LYS A 16 12.77 1.49 -14.40
C LYS A 16 12.24 2.71 -13.66
N SER A 17 11.73 3.69 -14.42
CA SER A 17 11.04 4.83 -13.85
C SER A 17 10.02 4.29 -12.87
N LEU A 18 10.10 4.74 -11.62
CA LEU A 18 9.07 4.44 -10.63
C LEU A 18 7.77 4.98 -11.23
N LEU A 19 6.71 4.17 -11.25
CA LEU A 19 5.39 4.61 -11.67
C LEU A 19 5.04 5.84 -10.83
N VAL A 20 5.03 7.01 -11.47
CA VAL A 20 4.65 8.26 -10.82
C VAL A 20 3.13 8.23 -10.76
N TYR A 21 2.60 7.92 -9.57
CA TYR A 21 1.17 8.02 -9.33
C TYR A 21 0.86 9.46 -8.93
N GLU A 22 -0.02 10.12 -9.67
CA GLU A 22 -0.53 11.43 -9.29
C GLU A 22 -1.42 11.26 -8.04
N PRO A 23 -1.10 11.94 -6.93
CA PRO A 23 -1.92 11.86 -5.74
C PRO A 23 -3.26 12.56 -5.98
N PHE A 24 -4.35 11.96 -5.52
CA PHE A 24 -5.65 12.63 -5.52
C PHE A 24 -5.60 13.92 -4.67
N THR A 25 -6.21 14.98 -5.20
CA THR A 25 -6.27 16.30 -4.54
C THR A 25 -7.43 16.42 -3.53
N SER A 26 -8.36 15.46 -3.51
CA SER A 26 -9.54 15.45 -2.65
C SER A 26 -9.19 15.52 -1.17
N LYS A 27 -9.83 16.43 -0.43
CA LYS A 27 -9.63 16.62 1.02
C LYS A 27 -10.09 15.40 1.83
N GLU A 28 -11.16 14.74 1.37
CA GLU A 28 -11.75 13.55 1.99
C GLU A 28 -10.75 12.39 2.05
N LEU A 29 -10.06 12.12 0.94
CA LEU A 29 -9.05 11.05 0.83
C LEU A 29 -7.80 11.30 1.67
N LYS A 30 -7.60 12.51 2.19
CA LYS A 30 -6.51 12.83 3.14
C LYS A 30 -6.94 12.67 4.59
N ASN A 31 -8.25 12.65 4.86
CA ASN A 31 -8.79 12.44 6.19
C ASN A 31 -8.83 10.94 6.51
N SER A 32 -7.81 10.45 7.23
CA SER A 32 -7.68 9.02 7.52
C SER A 32 -8.80 8.47 8.39
N ALA A 33 -9.41 9.29 9.27
CA ALA A 33 -10.56 8.90 10.07
C ALA A 33 -11.80 8.65 9.21
N LEU A 34 -12.11 9.58 8.29
CA LEU A 34 -13.22 9.42 7.35
C LEU A 34 -13.04 8.19 6.46
N VAL A 35 -11.81 7.96 5.97
CA VAL A 35 -11.48 6.78 5.19
C VAL A 35 -11.69 5.51 6.02
N ALA A 36 -11.24 5.48 7.28
CA ALA A 36 -11.44 4.32 8.15
C ALA A 36 -12.92 4.01 8.39
N GLU A 37 -13.76 5.01 8.61
CA GLU A 37 -15.21 4.86 8.72
C GLU A 37 -15.82 4.30 7.43
N THR A 38 -15.43 4.85 6.28
CA THR A 38 -15.93 4.40 4.97
C THR A 38 -15.54 2.94 4.70
N LEU A 39 -14.30 2.55 5.04
CA LEU A 39 -13.84 1.16 4.92
C LEU A 39 -14.64 0.20 5.83
N LEU A 40 -14.99 0.63 7.04
CA LEU A 40 -15.85 -0.17 7.94
C LEU A 40 -17.27 -0.32 7.38
N ASP A 41 -17.81 0.73 6.79
CA ASP A 41 -19.15 0.67 6.18
C ASP A 41 -19.17 -0.24 4.95
N CYS A 42 -18.13 -0.24 4.12
CA CYS A 42 -17.98 -1.23 3.04
C CYS A 42 -17.98 -2.67 3.55
N ILE A 43 -17.36 -2.95 4.71
CA ILE A 43 -17.40 -4.28 5.33
C ILE A 43 -18.82 -4.62 5.78
N LYS A 44 -19.55 -3.68 6.39
CA LYS A 44 -20.94 -3.89 6.84
C LYS A 44 -21.89 -4.14 5.67
N THR A 45 -21.71 -3.45 4.55
CA THR A 45 -22.54 -3.60 3.34
C THR A 45 -22.07 -4.70 2.40
N ASN A 46 -20.97 -5.38 2.74
CA ASN A 46 -20.31 -6.40 1.91
C ASN A 46 -19.86 -5.88 0.52
N ASP A 47 -19.55 -4.59 0.42
CA ASP A 47 -19.02 -3.98 -0.81
C ASP A 47 -17.48 -3.97 -0.81
N MET A 48 -16.91 -5.14 -1.09
CA MET A 48 -15.45 -5.31 -1.13
C MET A 48 -14.80 -4.64 -2.34
N SER A 49 -15.57 -4.29 -3.38
CA SER A 49 -15.06 -3.54 -4.53
C SER A 49 -14.79 -2.09 -4.13
N ALA A 50 -15.80 -1.43 -3.55
CA ALA A 50 -15.67 -0.07 -3.04
C ALA A 50 -14.62 0.01 -1.93
N PHE A 51 -14.56 -0.99 -1.04
CA PHE A 51 -13.50 -1.08 -0.01
C PHE A 51 -12.12 -0.94 -0.64
N ARG A 52 -11.86 -1.72 -1.69
CA ARG A 52 -10.58 -1.77 -2.36
C ARG A 52 -10.26 -0.44 -3.05
N GLU A 53 -11.23 0.14 -3.74
CA GLU A 53 -11.06 1.41 -4.44
C GLU A 53 -10.73 2.55 -3.49
N VAL A 54 -11.48 2.67 -2.39
CA VAL A 54 -11.26 3.68 -1.34
C VAL A 54 -9.88 3.49 -0.69
N LEU A 55 -9.51 2.26 -0.36
CA LEU A 55 -8.19 1.96 0.19
C LEU A 55 -7.07 2.36 -0.78
N ILE A 56 -7.19 1.99 -2.05
CA ILE A 56 -6.20 2.32 -3.08
C ILE A 56 -6.08 3.84 -3.24
N ALA A 57 -7.21 4.54 -3.34
CA ALA A 57 -7.23 5.99 -3.49
C ALA A 57 -6.56 6.70 -2.31
N HIS A 58 -6.83 6.26 -1.08
CA HIS A 58 -6.15 6.77 0.11
C HIS A 58 -4.65 6.47 0.10
N LEU A 59 -4.25 5.23 -0.21
CA LEU A 59 -2.82 4.85 -0.27
C LEU A 59 -2.07 5.57 -1.39
N MET A 60 -2.76 6.08 -2.42
CA MET A 60 -2.18 6.92 -3.45
C MET A 60 -1.91 8.36 -2.98
N THR A 61 -2.69 8.88 -2.04
CA THR A 61 -2.51 10.24 -1.49
C THR A 61 -1.49 10.30 -0.37
N VAL A 62 -1.35 9.23 0.43
CA VAL A 62 -0.48 9.22 1.62
C VAL A 62 0.86 8.49 1.40
N ASN A 63 1.76 8.66 2.36
CA ASN A 63 3.03 7.93 2.38
C ASN A 63 2.81 6.46 2.73
N LYS A 64 2.77 5.60 1.69
CA LYS A 64 2.64 4.14 1.79
C LYS A 64 3.63 3.50 2.78
N SER A 65 4.86 4.03 2.88
CA SER A 65 5.86 3.47 3.79
C SER A 65 5.54 3.76 5.26
N GLU A 66 4.93 4.90 5.55
CA GLU A 66 4.47 5.24 6.90
C GLU A 66 3.23 4.44 7.28
N VAL A 67 2.29 4.27 6.35
CA VAL A 67 1.11 3.42 6.58
C VAL A 67 1.52 1.98 6.88
N ALA A 68 2.43 1.40 6.09
CA ALA A 68 2.94 0.05 6.35
C ALA A 68 3.58 -0.08 7.74
N LYS A 69 4.34 0.94 8.17
CA LYS A 69 4.95 0.98 9.51
C LYS A 69 3.90 1.08 10.62
N LYS A 70 2.93 1.99 10.50
CA LYS A 70 1.83 2.14 11.46
C LYS A 70 1.00 0.86 11.58
N ALA A 71 0.73 0.19 10.46
CA ALA A 71 -0.01 -1.06 10.41
C ALA A 71 0.81 -2.27 10.86
N GLY A 72 2.14 -2.16 10.96
CA GLY A 72 3.01 -3.29 11.30
C GLY A 72 3.04 -4.38 10.22
N ILE A 73 2.75 -4.03 8.95
CA ILE A 73 2.72 -4.98 7.83
C ILE A 73 3.90 -4.77 6.89
N GLY A 74 4.26 -5.82 6.16
CA GLY A 74 5.28 -5.72 5.11
C GLY A 74 4.84 -4.78 3.98
N ARG A 75 5.76 -3.97 3.45
CA ARG A 75 5.47 -3.10 2.30
C ARG A 75 4.92 -3.89 1.11
N ARG A 76 5.40 -5.11 0.89
CA ARG A 76 4.93 -5.98 -0.19
C ARG A 76 3.46 -6.36 -0.01
N THR A 77 3.04 -6.67 1.21
CA THR A 77 1.63 -6.90 1.55
C THR A 77 0.78 -5.69 1.22
N LEU A 78 1.25 -4.48 1.55
CA LEU A 78 0.54 -3.24 1.21
C LEU A 78 0.39 -3.05 -0.32
N TYR A 79 1.45 -3.31 -1.10
CA TYR A 79 1.38 -3.24 -2.56
C TYR A 79 0.48 -4.33 -3.16
N ASP A 80 0.46 -5.53 -2.57
CA ASP A 80 -0.39 -6.62 -3.02
C ASP A 80 -1.88 -6.31 -2.84
N LEU A 81 -2.26 -5.56 -1.79
CA LEU A 81 -3.63 -5.05 -1.62
C LEU A 81 -4.05 -4.12 -2.78
N MET A 82 -3.09 -3.35 -3.30
CA MET A 82 -3.33 -2.36 -4.34
C MET A 82 -3.24 -2.91 -5.77
N ASP A 83 -2.73 -4.13 -5.98
CA ASP A 83 -2.45 -4.66 -7.32
C ASP A 83 -3.73 -5.08 -8.06
N PRO A 84 -4.22 -4.32 -9.06
CA PRO A 84 -5.49 -4.59 -9.71
C PRO A 84 -5.56 -5.98 -10.37
N ASN A 85 -4.40 -6.57 -10.72
CA ASN A 85 -4.33 -7.89 -11.34
C ASN A 85 -4.46 -9.04 -10.34
N LYS A 86 -4.38 -8.76 -9.03
CA LYS A 86 -4.55 -9.75 -7.98
C LYS A 86 -5.99 -9.74 -7.47
N LYS A 87 -6.50 -10.96 -7.21
CA LYS A 87 -7.74 -11.15 -6.47
C LYS A 87 -7.59 -10.52 -5.08
N PHE A 88 -8.51 -9.63 -4.75
CA PHE A 88 -8.56 -9.01 -3.44
C PHE A 88 -9.14 -10.00 -2.42
N ASN A 89 -8.27 -10.68 -1.69
CA ASN A 89 -8.64 -11.61 -0.62
C ASN A 89 -7.64 -11.57 0.55
N PRO A 90 -7.52 -10.42 1.25
CA PRO A 90 -6.62 -10.31 2.39
C PRO A 90 -7.16 -11.01 3.62
N GLU A 91 -6.25 -11.44 4.50
CA GLU A 91 -6.62 -11.97 5.82
C GLU A 91 -7.26 -10.88 6.69
N LEU A 92 -8.20 -11.27 7.55
CA LEU A 92 -8.85 -10.35 8.49
C LEU A 92 -7.84 -9.60 9.38
N ALA A 93 -6.76 -10.28 9.78
CA ALA A 93 -5.67 -9.67 10.53
C ALA A 93 -5.02 -8.51 9.75
N THR A 94 -4.82 -8.67 8.43
CA THR A 94 -4.27 -7.61 7.58
C THR A 94 -5.23 -6.43 7.46
N ILE A 95 -6.52 -6.69 7.24
CA ILE A 95 -7.55 -5.66 7.16
C ILE A 95 -7.62 -4.86 8.47
N SER A 96 -7.73 -5.56 9.61
CA SER A 96 -7.83 -4.92 10.92
C SER A 96 -6.60 -4.07 11.25
N ALA A 97 -5.40 -4.53 10.89
CA ALA A 97 -4.16 -3.79 11.08
C ALA A 97 -4.12 -2.50 10.25
N VAL A 98 -4.57 -2.56 8.99
CA VAL A 98 -4.67 -1.40 8.11
C VAL A 98 -5.69 -0.40 8.65
N ILE A 99 -6.91 -0.83 8.95
CA ILE A 99 -7.97 0.07 9.48
C ILE A 99 -7.52 0.73 10.77
N ARG A 100 -6.91 -0.03 11.71
CA ARG A 100 -6.39 0.53 12.96
C ARG A 100 -5.29 1.57 12.72
N ALA A 101 -4.43 1.37 11.73
CA ALA A 101 -3.39 2.33 11.38
C ALA A 101 -3.92 3.62 10.76
N LEU A 102 -5.10 3.58 10.13
CA LEU A 102 -5.77 4.74 9.55
C LEU A 102 -6.54 5.54 10.62
N ALA A 103 -7.10 4.85 11.61
CA ALA A 103 -7.83 5.45 12.72
C ALA A 103 -6.93 6.02 13.84
N ALA A 104 -5.61 5.86 13.75
CA ALA A 104 -4.61 6.25 14.75
C ALA A 104 -3.77 7.48 14.34
#